data_AF-A0A2V6RR60-F1
#
_entry.id   AF-A0A2V6RR60-F1
#
_cell.length_a   1.000
_cell.length_b   1.000
_cell.length_c   1.000
_cell.angle_alpha   90.00
_cell.angle_beta   90.00
_cell.angle_gamma   90.00
#
_symmetry.space_group_name_H-M   'P 1'
#
loop_
_entity.id
_entity.type
_entity.pdbx_description
1 polymer ?
#
loop_
_entity_poly.entity_id
_entity_poly.type
_entity_poly.pdbx_seq_one_letter_code
_entity_poly.pdbx_strand_id
1 'polypeptide(L)' 'MARVRLVPTEKLDPALRDLTEQAVRHRQNPAIFQAMGHIPEAFKAYWTFYAPLRLKGLLDAKLKELVRLKIASLNDCAT' A
#
# COMPACT_ATOMS: atom_id res chain seq x y z
N MET A 1 -3.50 1.63 -14.61
CA MET A 1 -2.12 2.15 -14.50
C MET A 1 -2.13 3.52 -13.86
N ALA A 2 -1.10 3.87 -13.08
CA ALA A 2 -0.99 5.19 -12.47
C ALA A 2 -0.96 6.28 -13.55
N ARG A 3 -1.72 7.35 -13.36
CA ARG A 3 -1.72 8.54 -14.23
C ARG A 3 -0.65 9.57 -13.81
N VAL A 4 0.05 9.30 -12.71
CA VAL A 4 1.17 10.09 -12.19
C VAL A 4 2.49 9.39 -12.49
N ARG A 5 3.57 10.15 -12.61
CA ARG A 5 4.92 9.58 -12.70
C ARG A 5 5.23 8.85 -11.40
N LEU A 6 5.76 7.64 -11.49
CA LEU A 6 6.20 6.89 -10.31
C LEU A 6 7.58 7.38 -9.87
N VAL A 7 7.76 7.61 -8.57
CA VAL A 7 9.08 7.96 -8.03
C VAL A 7 9.95 6.70 -8.03
N PRO A 8 11.17 6.74 -8.63
CA PRO A 8 12.08 5.59 -8.60
C PRO A 8 12.42 5.16 -7.18
N THR A 9 12.54 3.86 -6.95
CA THR A 9 12.72 3.26 -5.61
C THR A 9 13.92 3.85 -4.85
N GLU A 10 15.02 4.09 -5.55
CA GLU A 10 16.24 4.68 -5.01
C GLU A 10 16.05 6.14 -4.55
N LYS A 11 15.06 6.86 -5.08
CA LYS A 11 14.72 8.25 -4.73
C LYS A 11 13.61 8.37 -3.69
N LEU A 12 13.06 7.25 -3.21
CA LEU A 12 12.02 7.27 -2.20
C LEU A 12 12.56 7.66 -0.82
N ASP A 13 11.67 8.21 -0.01
CA ASP A 13 11.84 8.25 1.45
C ASP A 13 12.16 6.84 1.98
N PRO A 14 13.07 6.68 2.95
CA PRO A 14 13.51 5.37 3.43
C PRO A 14 12.37 4.42 3.80
N ALA A 15 11.32 4.91 4.47
CA ALA A 15 10.20 4.05 4.87
C ALA A 15 9.40 3.52 3.66
N LEU A 16 9.21 4.36 2.64
CA LEU A 16 8.51 3.96 1.41
C LEU A 16 9.39 3.07 0.55
N ARG A 17 10.72 3.26 0.57
CA ARG A 17 11.67 2.36 -0.08
C ARG A 17 11.57 0.95 0.49
N ASP A 18 11.61 0.82 1.80
CA ASP A 18 11.51 -0.48 2.48
C ASP A 18 10.20 -1.20 2.13
N LEU A 19 9.07 -0.47 2.13
CA LEU A 19 7.77 -1.02 1.73
C LEU A 19 7.74 -1.44 0.24
N THR A 20 8.38 -0.66 -0.62
CA THR A 20 8.50 -0.98 -2.05
C THR A 20 9.29 -2.26 -2.26
N GLU A 21 10.43 -2.41 -1.56
CA GLU A 21 11.24 -3.62 -1.64
C GLU A 21 10.52 -4.85 -1.08
N GLN A 22 9.80 -4.70 0.03
CA GLN A 22 8.98 -5.77 0.58
C GLN A 22 7.90 -6.20 -0.40
N ALA A 23 7.20 -5.25 -1.03
CA ALA A 23 6.20 -5.56 -2.05
C ALA A 23 6.80 -6.38 -3.20
N VAL A 24 7.97 -5.99 -3.71
CA VAL A 24 8.69 -6.75 -4.75
C VAL A 24 9.04 -8.15 -4.28
N ARG A 25 9.61 -8.30 -3.08
CA ARG A 25 9.98 -9.61 -2.49
C ARG A 25 8.78 -10.53 -2.35
N HIS A 26 7.61 -9.98 -2.04
CA HIS A 26 6.35 -10.72 -1.89
C HIS A 26 5.52 -10.78 -3.18
N ARG A 27 6.07 -10.36 -4.33
CA ARG A 27 5.37 -10.33 -5.64
C ARG A 27 4.06 -9.53 -5.62
N GLN A 28 4.02 -8.47 -4.81
CA GLN A 28 2.93 -7.50 -4.73
C GLN A 28 3.26 -6.28 -5.59
N ASN A 29 2.24 -5.45 -5.88
CA ASN A 29 2.41 -4.26 -6.70
C ASN A 29 3.15 -3.13 -5.95
N PRO A 30 4.38 -2.76 -6.34
CA PRO A 30 5.14 -1.69 -5.69
C PRO A 30 4.64 -0.28 -6.04
N ALA A 31 3.84 -0.14 -7.10
CA ALA A 31 3.52 1.16 -7.69
C ALA A 31 2.77 2.11 -6.74
N ILE A 32 2.05 1.57 -5.74
CA ILE A 32 1.37 2.39 -4.73
C ILE A 32 2.36 3.20 -3.89
N PHE A 33 3.45 2.57 -3.42
CA PHE A 33 4.47 3.24 -2.61
C PHE A 33 5.28 4.22 -3.46
N GLN A 34 5.56 3.86 -4.71
CA GLN A 34 6.24 4.75 -5.66
C GLN A 34 5.40 5.97 -6.04
N ALA A 35 4.08 5.84 -6.16
CA ALA A 35 3.18 6.97 -6.38
C ALA A 35 3.09 7.88 -5.14
N MET A 36 3.02 7.28 -3.95
CA MET A 36 2.99 8.01 -2.68
C MET A 36 4.32 8.70 -2.33
N GLY A 37 5.41 8.35 -3.02
CA GLY A 37 6.71 9.01 -2.90
C GLY A 37 6.71 10.51 -3.20
N HIS A 38 5.68 11.03 -3.87
CA HIS A 38 5.50 12.48 -4.07
C HIS A 38 5.07 13.21 -2.79
N ILE A 39 4.46 12.49 -1.84
CA ILE A 39 3.89 13.04 -0.59
C ILE A 39 4.17 12.10 0.60
N PRO A 40 5.45 11.81 0.91
CA PRO A 40 5.83 10.77 1.87
C PRO A 40 5.24 11.01 3.27
N GLU A 41 5.18 12.25 3.73
CA GLU A 41 4.63 12.58 5.05
C GLU A 41 3.12 12.30 5.16
N ALA A 42 2.36 12.56 4.09
CA ALA A 42 0.94 12.22 4.04
C ALA A 42 0.73 10.70 4.08
N PHE A 43 1.58 9.95 3.37
CA PHE A 43 1.52 8.49 3.41
C PHE A 43 1.88 7.93 4.79
N LYS A 44 2.90 8.47 5.46
CA LYS A 44 3.27 8.06 6.83
C LYS A 44 2.14 8.33 7.83
N ALA A 45 1.47 9.47 7.72
CA ALA A 45 0.30 9.79 8.55
C ALA A 45 -0.87 8.83 8.28
N TYR A 46 -1.18 8.57 7.00
CA TYR A 46 -2.18 7.58 6.60
C TYR A 46 -1.83 6.18 7.16
N TRP A 47 -0.58 5.76 7.05
CA TRP A 47 -0.14 4.45 7.49
C TRP A 47 -0.23 4.29 9.00
N THR A 48 0.11 5.35 9.76
CA THR A 48 -0.09 5.39 11.23
C THR A 48 -1.53 5.09 11.61
N PHE A 49 -2.50 5.64 10.87
CA PHE A 49 -3.92 5.39 11.06
C PHE A 49 -4.36 3.99 10.56
N TYR A 50 -3.94 3.59 9.36
CA TYR A 50 -4.49 2.42 8.67
C TYR A 50 -3.84 1.09 9.08
N ALA A 51 -2.54 1.08 9.39
CA ALA A 51 -1.81 -0.15 9.67
C ALA A 51 -2.39 -0.96 10.86
N PRO A 52 -2.82 -0.34 11.98
CA PRO A 52 -3.48 -1.08 13.06
C PRO A 52 -4.75 -1.79 12.61
N LEU A 53 -5.58 -1.14 11.78
CA LEU A 53 -6.81 -1.72 11.24
C LEU A 53 -6.51 -2.92 10.34
N ARG A 54 -5.46 -2.81 9.51
CA ARG A 54 -5.07 -3.88 8.59
C ARG A 54 -4.42 -5.07 9.31
N LEU A 55 -3.53 -4.82 10.26
CA LEU A 55 -2.60 -5.81 10.81
C LEU A 55 -3.00 -6.37 12.19
N LYS A 56 -3.83 -5.67 12.97
CA LYS A 56 -4.18 -6.04 14.35
C LYS A 56 -5.70 -6.11 14.58
N GLY A 57 -6.15 -6.70 15.67
CA GLY A 57 -7.57 -6.76 16.06
C GLY A 57 -8.14 -8.19 16.01
N LEU A 58 -9.47 -8.30 16.16
CA LEU A 58 -10.16 -9.59 16.37
C LEU A 58 -10.28 -10.46 15.11
N LEU A 59 -10.40 -9.83 13.94
CA LEU A 59 -10.54 -10.57 12.68
C LEU A 59 -9.17 -11.03 12.18
N ASP A 60 -9.09 -12.28 11.73
CA ASP A 60 -7.88 -12.81 11.13
C ASP A 60 -7.49 -12.06 9.84
N ALA A 61 -6.21 -12.17 9.46
CA ALA A 61 -5.66 -11.45 8.31
C ALA A 61 -6.29 -11.88 6.98
N LYS A 62 -6.76 -13.14 6.86
CA LYS A 62 -7.37 -13.71 5.66
C LYS A 62 -8.78 -13.14 5.46
N LEU A 63 -9.60 -13.09 6.50
CA LEU A 63 -10.93 -12.50 6.47
C LEU A 63 -10.86 -11.02 6.10
N LYS A 64 -9.93 -10.25 6.70
CA LYS A 64 -9.72 -8.85 6.33
C LYS A 64 -9.36 -8.67 4.85
N GLU A 65 -8.55 -9.58 4.30
CA GLU A 65 -8.19 -9.53 2.89
C GLU A 65 -9.37 -9.87 1.97
N LEU A 66 -10.19 -10.87 2.33
CA LEU A 66 -11.42 -11.19 1.58
C LEU A 66 -12.40 -10.02 1.57
N VAL A 67 -12.58 -9.34 2.71
CA VAL A 67 -13.42 -8.14 2.80
C VAL A 67 -12.85 -7.01 1.93
N ARG A 68 -11.53 -6.76 1.98
CA ARG A 68 -10.86 -5.75 1.14
C ARG A 68 -11.06 -6.04 -0.35
N LEU A 69 -10.92 -7.30 -0.77
CA LEU A 69 -11.14 -7.73 -2.15
C LEU A 69 -12.60 -7.56 -2.57
N LYS A 70 -13.56 -7.87 -1.70
CA LYS A 70 -14.99 -7.63 -1.99
C LYS A 70 -15.28 -6.14 -2.16
N ILE A 71 -14.74 -5.29 -1.30
CA ILE A 71 -14.88 -3.82 -1.43
C ILE A 71 -14.26 -3.35 -2.74
N ALA A 72 -13.07 -3.82 -3.10
CA ALA A 72 -12.43 -3.44 -4.36
C ALA A 72 -13.26 -3.87 -5.58
N SER A 73 -13.79 -5.10 -5.58
CA SER A 73 -14.69 -5.60 -6.62
C SER A 73 -15.97 -4.78 -6.74
N LEU A 74 -16.57 -4.33 -5.63
CA LEU A 74 -17.77 -3.47 -5.66
C LEU A 74 -17.48 -2.06 -6.21
N ASN A 75 -16.22 -1.64 -6.23
CA ASN A 75 -15.78 -0.33 -6.71
C ASN A 75 -14.99 -0.42 -8.03
N ASP A 76 -15.03 -1.56 -8.73
CA ASP A 76 -14.27 -1.82 -9.96
C ASP A 76 -12.78 -1.45 -9.85
N CYS A 77 -12.21 -1.62 -8.66
CA CYS A 77 -10.82 -1.32 -8.37
C CYS A 77 -9.95 -2.56 -8.64
N ALA A 78 -9.09 -2.47 -9.65
CA ALA A 78 -8.12 -3.53 -9.95
C ALA A 78 -7.09 -3.65 -8.81
N THR A 79 -7.01 -4.83 -8.19
CA THR A 79 -6.12 -5.12 -7.04
C THR A 79 -4.98 -6.03 -7.41
#